data_AF-A0A1W9PSH0-F1
#
_entry.id   AF-A0A1W9PSH0-F1
#
_cell.length_a   1.000
_cell.length_b   1.000
_cell.length_c   1.000
_cell.angle_alpha   90.00
_cell.angle_beta   90.00
_cell.angle_gamma   90.00
#
_symmetry.space_group_name_H-M   'P 1'
#
loop_
_entity.id
_entity.type
_entity.pdbx_description
1 polymer ?
#
loop_
_entity_poly.entity_id
_entity_poly.type
_entity_poly.pdbx_seq_one_letter_code
_entity_poly.pdbx_strand_id
1 'polypeptide(L)'
;MTTISDETRSRILDAAADVFADKGYHDAHMDEIVAASQTSKGGVYHHFPSKNYIFFALIDKFTKLLEERLKAAIEKEEHGLQRVDAAIKICMQTFGQYRTLAKIALVQAVGLGETFEEKRREINDRFAGIIQKYLEQAVADGSISELDTEVA
;
A
#
# COMPACT_ATOMS: atom_id res chain seq x y z
N MET A 1 7.99 9.19 20.33
CA MET A 1 6.91 9.48 21.30
C MET A 1 5.67 9.73 20.46
N THR A 2 4.79 8.73 20.34
CA THR A 2 3.58 8.82 19.51
C THR A 2 2.60 9.76 20.18
N THR A 3 2.04 10.73 19.45
CA THR A 3 1.09 11.68 20.05
C THR A 3 -0.30 11.05 20.19
N ILE A 4 -1.15 11.55 21.10
CA ILE A 4 -2.54 11.08 21.25
C ILE A 4 -3.33 11.19 19.92
N SER A 5 -2.96 12.18 19.10
CA SER A 5 -3.48 12.39 17.75
C SER A 5 -3.14 11.23 16.81
N ASP A 6 -1.89 10.73 16.86
CA ASP A 6 -1.44 9.62 16.03
C ASP A 6 -2.07 8.28 16.44
N GLU A 7 -2.26 8.05 17.74
CA GLU A 7 -2.95 6.84 18.24
C GLU A 7 -4.42 6.81 17.81
N THR A 8 -5.09 7.95 17.91
CA THR A 8 -6.49 8.09 17.46
C THR A 8 -6.60 7.88 15.95
N ARG A 9 -5.70 8.47 15.18
CA ARG A 9 -5.62 8.25 13.73
C ARG A 9 -5.42 6.77 13.39
N SER A 10 -4.57 6.04 14.13
CA SER A 10 -4.38 4.60 13.91
C SER A 10 -5.65 3.81 14.19
N ARG A 11 -6.33 4.05 15.33
CA ARG A 11 -7.60 3.37 15.66
C ARG A 11 -8.66 3.56 14.59
N ILE A 12 -8.75 4.76 14.01
CA ILE A 12 -9.69 5.05 12.92
C ILE A 12 -9.34 4.24 11.66
N LEU A 13 -8.06 4.18 11.31
CA LEU A 13 -7.60 3.40 10.15
C LEU A 13 -7.86 1.91 10.34
N ASP A 14 -7.56 1.36 11.51
CA ASP A 14 -7.75 -0.06 11.80
C ASP A 14 -9.25 -0.42 11.75
N ALA A 15 -10.11 0.40 12.38
CA ALA A 15 -11.57 0.23 12.29
C ALA A 15 -12.11 0.32 10.85
N ALA A 16 -11.60 1.26 10.06
CA ALA A 16 -12.01 1.41 8.67
C ALA A 16 -11.56 0.25 7.79
N ALA A 17 -10.36 -0.30 8.03
CA ALA A 17 -9.87 -1.45 7.30
C ALA A 17 -10.82 -2.65 7.49
N ASP A 18 -11.30 -2.86 8.71
CA ASP A 18 -12.28 -3.92 9.02
C ASP A 18 -13.62 -3.68 8.34
N VAL A 19 -14.16 -2.45 8.41
CA VAL A 19 -15.43 -2.10 7.74
C VAL A 19 -15.33 -2.27 6.23
N PHE A 20 -14.24 -1.83 5.59
CA PHE A 20 -14.02 -2.02 4.16
C PHE A 20 -13.80 -3.49 3.78
N ALA A 21 -13.21 -4.29 4.66
CA ALA A 21 -13.02 -5.72 4.44
C ALA A 21 -14.35 -6.47 4.34
N ASP A 22 -15.25 -6.15 5.28
CA ASP A 22 -16.55 -6.79 5.46
C ASP A 22 -17.54 -6.36 4.37
N LYS A 23 -17.71 -5.05 4.17
CA LYS A 23 -18.79 -4.50 3.31
C LYS A 23 -18.33 -4.07 1.93
N GLY A 24 -17.02 -3.92 1.76
CA GLY A 24 -16.47 -3.23 0.59
C GLY A 24 -16.58 -1.71 0.71
N TYR A 25 -15.79 -1.05 -0.13
CA TYR A 25 -15.66 0.41 -0.09
C TYR A 25 -16.99 1.14 -0.36
N HIS A 26 -17.80 0.68 -1.31
CA HIS A 26 -19.05 1.35 -1.69
C HIS A 26 -20.09 1.32 -0.57
N ASP A 27 -20.30 0.16 0.04
CA ASP A 27 -21.35 -0.06 1.05
C ASP A 27 -20.92 0.38 2.46
N ALA A 28 -19.64 0.69 2.67
CA ALA A 28 -19.15 1.24 3.92
C ALA A 28 -19.56 2.71 4.13
N HIS A 29 -19.96 3.05 5.35
CA HIS A 29 -20.35 4.40 5.76
C HIS A 29 -19.47 4.95 6.89
N MET A 30 -19.31 6.28 6.92
CA MET A 30 -18.52 6.96 7.95
C MET A 30 -19.02 6.67 9.37
N ASP A 31 -20.33 6.62 9.58
CA ASP A 31 -20.90 6.37 10.91
C ASP A 31 -20.57 4.96 11.45
N GLU A 32 -20.36 3.99 10.56
CA GLU A 32 -19.95 2.63 10.94
C GLU A 32 -18.48 2.61 11.39
N ILE A 33 -17.63 3.36 10.67
CA ILE A 33 -16.22 3.56 11.05
C ILE A 33 -16.15 4.30 12.39
N VAL A 34 -16.99 5.32 12.61
CA VAL A 34 -17.10 6.01 13.90
C VAL A 34 -17.44 5.02 15.01
N ALA A 35 -18.48 4.20 14.82
CA ALA A 35 -18.90 3.21 15.80
C ALA A 35 -17.80 2.17 16.12
N ALA A 36 -17.04 1.75 15.11
CA ALA A 36 -15.95 0.78 15.27
C ALA A 36 -14.66 1.39 15.85
N SER A 37 -14.39 2.69 15.64
CA SER A 37 -13.13 3.36 16.01
C SER A 37 -12.92 3.65 17.49
N GLN A 38 -13.95 3.43 18.33
CA GLN A 38 -13.96 3.80 19.76
C GLN A 38 -13.55 5.27 20.01
N THR A 39 -13.84 6.15 19.05
CA THR A 39 -13.51 7.57 19.06
C THR A 39 -14.77 8.39 18.84
N SER A 40 -14.77 9.66 19.27
CA SER A 40 -15.92 10.55 19.02
C SER A 40 -16.11 10.82 17.52
N LYS A 41 -17.35 11.05 17.10
CA LYS A 41 -17.67 11.47 15.72
C LYS A 41 -16.84 12.68 15.29
N GLY A 42 -16.76 13.71 16.15
CA GLY A 42 -15.92 14.88 15.90
C GLY A 42 -14.43 14.55 15.71
N GLY A 43 -13.90 13.60 16.49
CA GLY A 43 -12.53 13.12 16.33
C GLY A 43 -12.28 12.43 14.99
N VAL A 44 -13.19 11.56 14.55
CA VAL A 44 -13.08 10.89 13.24
C VAL A 44 -13.08 11.91 12.10
N TYR A 45 -14.06 12.80 12.08
CA TYR A 45 -14.18 13.81 11.02
C TYR A 45 -13.07 14.87 11.06
N HIS A 46 -12.44 15.09 12.21
CA HIS A 46 -11.25 15.94 12.32
C HIS A 46 -10.04 15.33 11.61
N HIS A 47 -9.82 14.02 11.74
CA HIS A 47 -8.72 13.32 11.06
C HIS A 47 -9.03 13.02 9.60
N PHE A 48 -10.27 12.66 9.30
CA PHE A 48 -10.67 12.18 7.97
C PHE A 48 -12.05 12.73 7.60
N PRO A 49 -12.11 13.74 6.71
CA PRO A 49 -13.37 14.36 6.29
C PRO A 49 -14.34 13.41 5.58
N SER A 50 -13.82 12.37 4.93
CA SER A 50 -14.61 11.36 4.22
C SER A 50 -13.92 10.00 4.17
N LYS A 51 -14.67 8.95 3.79
CA LYS A 51 -14.14 7.59 3.68
C LYS A 51 -13.05 7.46 2.61
N ASN A 52 -13.01 8.33 1.60
CA ASN A 52 -11.96 8.36 0.58
C ASN A 52 -10.60 8.74 1.20
N TYR A 53 -10.57 9.74 2.10
CA TYR A 53 -9.33 10.12 2.79
C TYR A 53 -8.81 8.97 3.66
N ILE A 54 -9.71 8.24 4.31
CA ILE A 54 -9.35 7.04 5.08
C ILE A 54 -8.79 5.97 4.17
N PHE A 55 -9.46 5.71 3.05
CA PHE A 55 -9.02 4.75 2.04
C PHE A 55 -7.61 5.08 1.55
N PHE A 56 -7.35 6.31 1.09
CA PHE A 56 -6.03 6.70 0.60
C PHE A 56 -4.96 6.57 1.68
N ALA A 57 -5.27 6.92 2.93
CA ALA A 57 -4.35 6.73 4.05
C ALA A 57 -4.04 5.25 4.35
N LEU A 58 -5.01 4.34 4.18
CA LEU A 58 -4.78 2.90 4.30
C LEU A 58 -3.89 2.39 3.18
N ILE A 59 -4.15 2.83 1.96
CA ILE A 59 -3.33 2.49 0.79
C ILE A 59 -1.90 2.98 0.99
N ASP A 60 -1.70 4.23 1.43
CA ASP A 60 -0.37 4.79 1.69
C ASP A 60 0.38 4.02 2.77
N LYS A 61 -0.31 3.66 3.86
CA LYS A 61 0.25 2.83 4.94
C LYS A 61 0.72 1.48 4.39
N PHE A 62 -0.07 0.85 3.54
CA PHE A 62 0.24 -0.45 2.95
C PHE A 62 1.37 -0.37 1.92
N THR A 63 1.33 0.58 1.00
CA THR A 63 2.38 0.79 -0.02
C THR A 63 3.72 1.10 0.63
N LYS A 64 3.75 1.94 1.67
CA LYS A 64 4.99 2.24 2.41
C LYS A 64 5.56 0.99 3.09
N LEU A 65 4.71 0.20 3.74
CA LEU A 65 5.13 -1.07 4.34
C LEU A 65 5.73 -2.02 3.29
N LEU A 66 5.07 -2.16 2.14
CA LEU A 66 5.55 -3.04 1.08
C LEU A 66 6.89 -2.57 0.52
N GLU A 67 7.04 -1.27 0.25
CA GLU A 67 8.31 -0.70 -0.21
C GLU A 67 9.45 -0.95 0.77
N GLU A 68 9.24 -0.68 2.06
CA GLU A 68 10.27 -0.87 3.09
C GLU A 68 10.72 -2.34 3.14
N ARG A 69 9.76 -3.27 3.07
CA ARG A 69 10.06 -4.72 3.03
C ARG A 69 10.79 -5.13 1.75
N LEU A 70 10.40 -4.58 0.60
CA LEU A 70 11.04 -4.86 -0.69
C LEU A 70 12.49 -4.39 -0.69
N LYS A 71 12.72 -3.11 -0.34
CA LYS A 71 14.08 -2.55 -0.24
C LYS A 71 14.96 -3.39 0.67
N ALA A 72 14.48 -3.69 1.87
CA ALA A 72 15.24 -4.45 2.86
C ALA A 72 15.54 -5.90 2.43
N ALA A 73 14.74 -6.51 1.56
CA ALA A 73 15.00 -7.84 1.03
C ALA A 73 15.94 -7.81 -0.17
N ILE A 74 15.75 -6.84 -1.07
CA ILE A 74 16.58 -6.69 -2.26
C ILE A 74 18.02 -6.30 -1.88
N GLU A 75 18.20 -5.41 -0.90
CA GLU A 75 19.52 -4.98 -0.43
C GLU A 75 20.35 -6.09 0.23
N LYS A 76 19.73 -7.22 0.58
CA LYS A 76 20.44 -8.39 1.15
C LYS A 76 21.05 -9.30 0.09
N GLU A 77 20.64 -9.17 -1.16
CA GLU A 77 21.06 -10.03 -2.25
C GLU A 77 22.13 -9.35 -3.12
N GLU A 78 23.16 -10.10 -3.48
CA GLU A 78 24.28 -9.58 -4.27
C GLU A 78 23.99 -9.61 -5.78
N HIS A 79 23.27 -10.62 -6.26
CA HIS A 79 23.01 -10.85 -7.69
C HIS A 79 21.62 -10.40 -8.13
N GLY A 80 21.51 -9.85 -9.35
CA GLY A 80 20.27 -9.32 -9.91
C GLY A 80 19.10 -10.31 -9.93
N LEU A 81 19.33 -11.56 -10.32
CA LEU A 81 18.27 -12.59 -10.34
C LEU A 81 17.78 -12.96 -8.93
N GLN A 82 18.66 -12.98 -7.93
CA GLN A 82 18.30 -13.24 -6.53
C GLN A 82 17.49 -12.08 -5.94
N ARG A 83 17.81 -10.85 -6.32
CA ARG A 83 17.03 -9.65 -5.97
C ARG A 83 15.60 -9.73 -6.48
N VAL A 84 15.40 -10.16 -7.73
CA VAL A 84 14.07 -10.35 -8.31
C VAL A 84 13.29 -11.43 -7.56
N ASP A 85 13.91 -12.59 -7.30
CA ASP A 85 13.29 -13.67 -6.54
C ASP A 85 12.90 -13.23 -5.11
N ALA A 86 13.79 -12.50 -4.43
CA ALA A 86 13.52 -11.92 -3.10
C ALA A 86 12.35 -10.94 -3.14
N ALA A 87 12.29 -10.06 -4.15
CA ALA A 87 11.20 -9.11 -4.33
C ALA A 87 9.85 -9.81 -4.52
N ILE A 88 9.77 -10.81 -5.42
CA ILE A 88 8.55 -11.58 -5.67
C ILE A 88 8.10 -12.29 -4.39
N LYS A 89 9.02 -12.97 -3.68
CA LYS A 89 8.71 -13.65 -2.41
C LYS A 89 8.14 -12.70 -1.37
N ILE A 90 8.73 -11.51 -1.20
CA ILE A 90 8.25 -10.51 -0.24
C ILE A 90 6.91 -9.92 -0.64
N CYS A 91 6.68 -9.66 -1.93
CA CYS A 91 5.36 -9.25 -2.43
C CYS A 91 4.31 -10.29 -2.05
N MET A 92 4.54 -11.56 -2.37
CA MET A 92 3.59 -12.64 -2.07
C MET A 92 3.35 -12.84 -0.58
N GLN A 93 4.40 -12.79 0.23
CA GLN A 93 4.28 -12.88 1.69
C GLN A 93 3.51 -11.70 2.28
N THR A 94 3.79 -10.48 1.83
CA THR A 94 3.13 -9.27 2.32
C THR A 94 1.67 -9.25 1.92
N PHE A 95 1.34 -9.63 0.69
CA PHE A 95 -0.04 -9.74 0.22
C PHE A 95 -0.82 -10.82 0.96
N GLY A 96 -0.18 -11.96 1.25
CA GLY A 96 -0.78 -13.02 2.07
C GLY A 96 -1.03 -12.57 3.51
N GLN A 97 -0.07 -11.90 4.13
CA GLN A 97 -0.14 -11.47 5.53
C GLN A 97 -1.14 -10.34 5.75
N TYR A 98 -1.26 -9.40 4.80
CA TYR A 98 -2.12 -8.23 4.90
C TYR A 98 -3.26 -8.30 3.88
N ARG A 99 -3.93 -9.46 3.82
CA ARG A 99 -4.94 -9.76 2.79
C ARG A 99 -6.03 -8.70 2.66
N THR A 100 -6.51 -8.15 3.78
CA THR A 100 -7.51 -7.08 3.79
C THR A 100 -7.02 -5.84 3.04
N LEU A 101 -5.84 -5.32 3.43
CA LEU A 101 -5.25 -4.14 2.79
C LEU A 101 -4.89 -4.42 1.33
N ALA A 102 -4.38 -5.62 1.03
CA ALA A 102 -4.08 -6.03 -0.34
C ALA A 102 -5.35 -6.09 -1.22
N LYS A 103 -6.46 -6.63 -0.70
CA LYS A 103 -7.76 -6.66 -1.42
C LYS A 103 -8.28 -5.25 -1.67
N ILE A 104 -8.16 -4.36 -0.68
CA ILE A 104 -8.55 -2.95 -0.81
C ILE A 104 -7.71 -2.28 -1.91
N ALA A 105 -6.39 -2.46 -1.89
CA ALA A 105 -5.45 -1.85 -2.84
C ALA A 105 -5.54 -2.38 -4.27
N LEU A 106 -5.62 -3.70 -4.44
CA LEU A 106 -5.47 -4.35 -5.75
C LEU A 106 -6.81 -4.61 -6.45
N VAL A 107 -7.91 -4.65 -5.71
CA VAL A 107 -9.22 -5.04 -6.25
C VAL A 107 -10.24 -3.92 -6.07
N GLN A 108 -10.43 -3.44 -4.84
CA GLN A 108 -11.51 -2.48 -4.57
C GLN A 108 -11.21 -1.07 -5.10
N ALA A 109 -9.94 -0.68 -5.23
CA ALA A 109 -9.55 0.61 -5.79
C ALA A 109 -9.93 0.78 -7.28
N VAL A 110 -10.04 -0.34 -8.01
CA VAL A 110 -10.18 -0.35 -9.47
C VAL A 110 -11.54 0.17 -9.88
N GLY A 111 -11.56 1.17 -10.76
CA GLY A 111 -12.83 1.70 -11.32
C GLY A 111 -13.63 2.58 -10.36
N LEU A 112 -13.07 3.01 -9.23
CA LEU A 112 -13.74 3.92 -8.28
C LEU A 112 -13.77 5.39 -8.71
N GLY A 113 -13.25 5.69 -9.91
CA GLY A 113 -13.19 7.04 -10.49
C GLY A 113 -11.78 7.61 -10.53
N GLU A 114 -11.66 8.82 -11.07
CA GLU A 114 -10.39 9.45 -11.45
C GLU A 114 -9.40 9.56 -10.28
N THR A 115 -9.84 9.99 -9.10
CA THR A 115 -8.97 10.18 -7.93
C THR A 115 -8.36 8.87 -7.41
N PHE A 116 -9.08 7.75 -7.52
CA PHE A 116 -8.55 6.43 -7.14
C PHE A 116 -7.58 5.90 -8.19
N GLU A 117 -7.87 6.13 -9.47
CA GLU A 117 -6.96 5.78 -10.56
C GLU A 117 -5.67 6.61 -10.51
N GLU A 118 -5.74 7.89 -10.14
CA GLU A 118 -4.56 8.73 -9.87
C GLU A 118 -3.73 8.15 -8.74
N LYS A 119 -4.36 7.79 -7.62
CA LYS A 119 -3.64 7.19 -6.50
C LYS A 119 -2.99 5.86 -6.87
N ARG A 120 -3.68 5.05 -7.67
CA ARG A 120 -3.17 3.78 -8.19
C ARG A 120 -1.98 3.99 -9.13
N ARG A 121 -2.05 4.99 -10.02
CA ARG A 121 -0.92 5.38 -10.88
C ARG A 121 0.29 5.80 -10.06
N GLU A 122 0.11 6.69 -9.08
CA GLU A 122 1.19 7.13 -8.17
C GLU A 122 1.91 5.94 -7.51
N ILE A 123 1.14 4.95 -7.07
CA ILE A 123 1.70 3.74 -6.43
C ILE A 123 2.42 2.86 -7.44
N ASN A 124 1.85 2.66 -8.62
CA ASN A 124 2.48 1.90 -9.68
C ASN A 124 3.80 2.56 -10.12
N ASP A 125 3.82 3.87 -10.32
CA ASP A 125 5.03 4.62 -10.70
C ASP A 125 6.12 4.48 -9.63
N ARG A 126 5.72 4.52 -8.36
CA ARG A 126 6.63 4.33 -7.22
C ARG A 126 7.24 2.91 -7.21
N PHE A 127 6.45 1.87 -7.48
CA PHE A 127 6.98 0.51 -7.60
C PHE A 127 7.81 0.28 -8.86
N ALA A 128 7.37 0.82 -10.00
CA ALA A 128 8.09 0.77 -11.26
C ALA A 128 9.48 1.38 -11.11
N GLY A 129 9.61 2.56 -10.46
CA GLY A 129 10.91 3.18 -10.21
C GLY A 129 11.83 2.34 -9.31
N ILE A 130 11.28 1.58 -8.35
CA ILE A 130 12.07 0.64 -7.54
C ILE A 130 12.58 -0.51 -8.41
N ILE A 131 11.69 -1.13 -9.19
CA ILE A 131 12.01 -2.27 -10.06
C ILE A 131 13.05 -1.84 -11.10
N GLN A 132 12.80 -0.74 -11.81
CA GLN A 132 13.69 -0.18 -12.82
C GLN A 132 15.10 0.03 -12.26
N LYS A 133 15.23 0.69 -11.09
CA LYS A 133 16.53 0.90 -10.44
C LYS A 133 17.30 -0.41 -10.24
N TYR A 134 16.63 -1.49 -9.88
CA TYR A 134 17.29 -2.78 -9.65
C TYR A 134 17.55 -3.56 -10.93
N LEU A 135 16.70 -3.42 -11.96
CA LEU A 135 16.98 -3.97 -13.28
C LEU A 135 18.21 -3.29 -13.90
N GLU A 136 18.34 -1.96 -13.79
CA GLU A 136 19.52 -1.22 -14.24
C GLU A 136 20.81 -1.72 -13.57
N GLN A 137 20.75 -2.00 -12.26
CA GLN A 137 21.89 -2.59 -11.53
C GLN A 137 22.23 -4.01 -12.02
N ALA A 138 21.21 -4.83 -12.30
CA ALA A 138 21.40 -6.18 -12.80
C ALA A 138 21.94 -6.22 -14.24
N VAL A 139 21.63 -5.22 -15.07
CA VAL A 139 22.26 -5.05 -16.39
C VAL A 139 23.73 -4.63 -16.20
N ALA A 140 23.99 -3.65 -15.33
CA ALA A 140 25.33 -3.11 -15.11
C ALA A 140 26.33 -4.14 -14.53
N ASP A 141 25.85 -5.09 -13.72
CA ASP A 141 26.68 -6.18 -13.15
C ASP A 141 26.74 -7.44 -14.04
N GLY A 142 26.02 -7.45 -15.17
CA GLY A 142 25.97 -8.56 -16.12
C GLY A 142 25.10 -9.75 -15.70
N SER A 143 24.30 -9.62 -14.64
CA SER A 143 23.36 -10.66 -14.19
C SER A 143 22.23 -10.93 -15.19
N ILE A 144 21.83 -9.92 -15.97
CA ILE A 144 20.82 -10.02 -17.03
C ILE A 144 21.32 -9.34 -18.31
N SER A 145 20.82 -9.80 -19.47
CA SER A 145 21.11 -9.15 -20.75
C SER A 145 20.52 -7.74 -20.81
N GLU A 146 21.12 -6.88 -21.63
CA GLU A 146 20.57 -5.54 -21.91
C GLU A 146 19.10 -5.65 -22.35
N LEU A 147 18.24 -4.88 -21.67
CA LEU A 147 16.82 -4.77 -21.95
C LEU A 147 16.35 -3.35 -21.64
N ASP A 148 15.24 -2.94 -22.23
CA ASP A 148 14.60 -1.67 -21.91
C ASP A 148 13.94 -1.75 -20.53
N THR A 149 14.58 -1.15 -19.53
CA THR A 149 14.13 -1.19 -18.13
C THR A 149 12.94 -0.28 -17.83
N GLU A 150 12.51 0.56 -18.79
CA GLU A 150 11.31 1.40 -18.68
C GLU A 150 10.04 0.62 -19.08
N VAL A 151 10.18 -0.41 -19.92
CA VAL A 151 9.06 -1.17 -20.52
C VAL A 151 8.96 -2.63 -20.00
N ALA A 152 9.99 -3.15 -19.35
CA ALA A 152 10.07 -4.52 -18.82
C ALA A 152 9.53 -4.68 -17.39
#